data_AF-A0A970CKW5-F1
#
_entry.id   AF-A0A970CKW5-F1
#
_cell.length_a   1.000
_cell.length_b   1.000
_cell.length_c   1.000
_cell.angle_alpha   90.00
_cell.angle_beta   90.00
_cell.angle_gamma   90.00
#
_symmetry.space_group_name_H-M   'P 1'
#
loop_
_entity.id
_entity.type
_entity.pdbx_description
1 polymer ?
#
loop_
_entity_poly.entity_id
_entity_poly.type
_entity_poly.pdbx_seq_one_letter_code
_entity_poly.pdbx_strand_id
1 'polypeptide(L)'
;LPAEQLPVQDFSFSPLQISEGLALSSNVNYVTLVSDYRAYGINYSGMLPVLDNLLSSDYLYKMIRARGGAYGQGISFRPDGQLALLSYRDPRLAETLTVYQELGNWLRSLQLTPVELERLIIGSLNQFDPAISPYEVDILMLEREYSGLNRQTLEQLKAEAIATELSELRAAAAWLEQAIKDGNICVIGAEERLGSANVEFDQITKMKRL
;
A
#
# COMPACT_ATOMS: atom_id res chain seq x y z
N LEU A 1 -18.75 21.90 -13.98
CA LEU A 1 -17.39 22.19 -14.47
C LEU A 1 -17.23 23.69 -14.61
N PRO A 2 -16.05 24.28 -14.34
CA PRO A 2 -15.81 25.69 -14.58
C PRO A 2 -16.19 26.04 -16.03
N ALA A 3 -16.91 27.15 -16.22
CA ALA A 3 -17.36 27.60 -17.54
C ALA A 3 -16.20 28.06 -18.44
N GLU A 4 -15.04 28.28 -17.85
CA GLU A 4 -13.85 28.82 -18.49
C GLU A 4 -12.77 27.73 -18.56
N GLN A 5 -12.19 27.54 -19.74
CA GLN A 5 -11.03 26.67 -19.92
C GLN A 5 -9.81 27.37 -19.32
N LEU A 6 -9.31 26.82 -18.22
CA LEU A 6 -8.06 27.30 -17.61
C LEU A 6 -6.86 26.73 -18.38
N PRO A 7 -5.77 27.51 -18.54
CA PRO A 7 -4.55 27.01 -19.16
C PRO A 7 -3.95 25.87 -18.33
N VAL A 8 -3.56 24.79 -19.01
CA VAL A 8 -2.83 23.67 -18.39
C VAL A 8 -1.50 24.20 -17.86
N GLN A 9 -1.22 23.92 -16.59
CA GLN A 9 0.07 24.25 -15.98
C GLN A 9 1.01 23.06 -16.13
N ASP A 10 2.19 23.30 -16.70
CA ASP A 10 3.25 22.30 -16.72
C ASP A 10 3.94 22.26 -15.35
N PHE A 11 3.69 21.19 -14.59
CA PHE A 11 4.34 20.94 -13.32
C PHE A 11 5.41 19.88 -13.50
N SER A 12 6.69 20.25 -13.35
CA SER A 12 7.79 19.28 -13.32
C SER A 12 8.05 18.82 -11.88
N PHE A 13 7.76 17.56 -11.60
CA PHE A 13 8.12 16.91 -10.34
C PHE A 13 9.25 15.92 -10.59
N SER A 14 10.36 16.10 -9.87
CA SER A 14 11.44 15.11 -9.83
C SER A 14 11.38 14.44 -8.45
N PRO A 15 10.91 13.19 -8.35
CA PRO A 15 10.82 12.50 -7.07
C PRO A 15 12.22 12.34 -6.48
N LEU A 16 12.36 12.68 -5.19
CA LEU A 16 13.55 12.36 -4.42
C LEU A 16 13.38 10.97 -3.80
N GLN A 17 14.43 10.16 -3.87
CA GLN A 17 14.49 8.90 -3.16
C GLN A 17 15.13 9.17 -1.79
N ILE A 18 14.31 9.30 -0.75
CA ILE A 18 14.75 9.66 0.60
C ILE A 18 14.06 8.83 1.66
N SER A 19 14.80 8.55 2.73
CA SER A 19 14.30 8.00 3.98
C SER A 19 14.23 9.10 5.05
N GLU A 20 13.02 9.45 5.50
CA GLU A 20 12.79 10.53 6.46
C GLU A 20 12.26 10.03 7.81
N GLY A 21 12.83 10.56 8.88
CA GLY A 21 12.34 10.41 10.25
C GLY A 21 11.74 11.71 10.77
N LEU A 22 10.51 11.67 11.25
CA LEU A 22 9.82 12.77 11.91
C LEU A 22 9.73 12.49 13.41
N ALA A 23 10.61 13.14 14.18
CA ALA A 23 10.75 12.92 15.61
C ALA A 23 9.67 13.69 16.41
N LEU A 24 8.92 12.95 17.23
CA LEU A 24 7.89 13.43 18.14
C LEU A 24 7.98 12.73 19.49
N SER A 25 7.49 13.36 20.57
CA SER A 25 7.29 12.67 21.85
C SER A 25 6.09 11.71 21.76
N SER A 26 6.33 10.47 21.32
CA SER A 26 5.31 9.44 21.13
C SER A 26 5.78 8.07 21.64
N ASN A 27 4.86 7.29 22.21
CA ASN A 27 5.14 5.90 22.62
C ASN A 27 4.90 4.88 21.50
N VAL A 28 4.46 5.35 20.33
CA VAL A 28 4.15 4.54 19.15
C VAL A 28 4.71 5.20 17.89
N ASN A 29 4.87 4.39 16.85
CA ASN A 29 5.40 4.80 15.56
C ASN A 29 4.32 4.71 14.48
N TYR A 30 4.55 5.43 13.39
CA TYR A 30 3.82 5.32 12.14
C TYR A 30 4.86 5.10 11.07
N VAL A 31 4.91 3.89 10.53
CA VAL A 31 5.94 3.48 9.57
C VAL A 31 5.26 3.41 8.23
N THR A 32 5.82 4.07 7.21
CA THR A 32 5.33 3.99 5.85
C THR A 32 6.49 3.74 4.91
N LEU A 33 6.29 2.84 3.95
CA LEU A 33 7.19 2.63 2.82
C LEU A 33 6.39 2.80 1.55
N VAL A 34 6.89 3.63 0.63
CA VAL A 34 6.21 3.92 -0.65
C VAL A 34 7.17 3.72 -1.82
N SER A 35 6.70 3.07 -2.87
CA SER A 35 7.42 2.98 -4.15
C SER A 35 6.47 3.03 -5.33
N ASP A 36 7.04 3.12 -6.54
CA ASP A 36 6.30 3.04 -7.79
C ASP A 36 6.45 1.65 -8.41
N TYR A 37 5.41 0.82 -8.37
CA TYR A 37 5.49 -0.53 -8.91
C TYR A 37 5.61 -0.56 -10.45
N ARG A 38 5.27 0.53 -11.15
CA ARG A 38 5.37 0.63 -12.61
C ARG A 38 6.82 0.61 -13.09
N ALA A 39 7.76 1.04 -12.25
CA ALA A 39 9.20 0.94 -12.51
C ALA A 39 9.66 -0.52 -12.73
N TYR A 40 8.87 -1.50 -12.28
CA TYR A 40 9.13 -2.93 -12.43
C TYR A 40 8.28 -3.58 -13.54
N GLY A 41 7.71 -2.78 -14.45
CA GLY A 41 6.93 -3.26 -15.59
C GLY A 41 5.54 -3.78 -15.22
N ILE A 42 5.04 -3.45 -14.02
CA ILE A 42 3.73 -3.87 -13.55
C ILE A 42 2.70 -2.80 -13.87
N ASN A 43 1.62 -3.22 -14.53
CA ASN A 43 0.44 -2.39 -14.77
C ASN A 43 -0.62 -2.68 -13.72
N TYR A 44 -1.45 -1.67 -13.44
CA TYR A 44 -2.60 -1.87 -12.58
C TYR A 44 -3.57 -2.88 -13.22
N SER A 45 -3.95 -3.91 -12.46
CA SER A 45 -4.84 -5.00 -12.89
C SER A 45 -5.70 -5.46 -11.71
N GLY A 46 -6.76 -6.21 -12.01
CA GLY A 46 -7.66 -6.78 -11.01
C GLY A 46 -7.00 -7.71 -9.98
N MET A 47 -5.84 -8.27 -10.33
CA MET A 47 -5.05 -9.09 -9.40
C MET A 47 -4.49 -8.28 -8.22
N LEU A 48 -4.16 -6.99 -8.41
CA LEU A 48 -3.54 -6.18 -7.35
C LEU A 48 -4.46 -5.95 -6.13
N PRO A 49 -5.76 -5.67 -6.29
CA PRO A 49 -6.72 -5.70 -5.18
C PRO A 49 -6.81 -7.04 -4.43
N VAL A 50 -6.67 -8.17 -5.15
CA VAL A 50 -6.63 -9.51 -4.52
C VAL A 50 -5.35 -9.67 -3.70
N LEU A 51 -4.22 -9.25 -4.26
CA LEU A 51 -2.92 -9.27 -3.61
C LEU A 51 -2.86 -8.37 -2.37
N ASP A 52 -3.44 -7.17 -2.45
CA ASP A 52 -3.64 -6.28 -1.28
C ASP A 52 -4.45 -7.01 -0.21
N ASN A 53 -5.65 -7.48 -0.53
CA ASN A 53 -6.50 -8.14 0.45
C ASN A 53 -5.80 -9.34 1.12
N LEU A 54 -5.06 -10.15 0.35
CA LEU A 54 -4.23 -11.23 0.87
C LEU A 54 -3.15 -10.74 1.84
N LEU A 55 -2.30 -9.81 1.42
CA LEU A 55 -1.17 -9.36 2.23
C LEU A 55 -1.61 -8.60 3.48
N SER A 56 -2.64 -7.75 3.33
CA SER A 56 -3.27 -7.00 4.41
C SER A 56 -3.99 -7.93 5.39
N SER A 57 -4.87 -8.83 4.94
CA SER A 57 -5.67 -9.65 5.87
C SER A 57 -4.92 -10.84 6.47
N ASP A 58 -3.85 -11.30 5.84
CA ASP A 58 -3.08 -12.47 6.28
C ASP A 58 -1.71 -12.09 6.84
N TYR A 59 -0.72 -11.89 5.97
CA TYR A 59 0.68 -11.77 6.36
C TYR A 59 0.92 -10.62 7.33
N LEU A 60 0.59 -9.40 6.91
CA LEU A 60 0.86 -8.20 7.69
C LEU A 60 -0.02 -8.16 8.94
N TYR A 61 -1.25 -8.65 8.90
CA TYR A 61 -2.09 -8.77 10.09
C TYR A 61 -1.43 -9.67 11.13
N LYS A 62 -0.97 -10.86 10.75
CA LYS A 62 -0.32 -11.82 11.65
C LYS A 62 0.98 -11.24 12.21
N MET A 63 1.81 -10.63 11.36
CA MET A 63 3.16 -10.20 11.73
C MET A 63 3.18 -8.86 12.48
N ILE A 64 2.51 -7.84 11.96
CA ILE A 64 2.57 -6.47 12.50
C ILE A 64 1.53 -6.24 13.59
N ARG A 65 0.27 -6.68 13.39
CA ARG A 65 -0.80 -6.45 14.36
C ARG A 65 -0.87 -7.52 15.44
N ALA A 66 -1.10 -8.79 15.07
CA ALA A 66 -1.37 -9.85 16.04
C ALA A 66 -0.13 -10.20 16.88
N ARG A 67 1.05 -10.32 16.25
CA ARG A 67 2.33 -10.60 16.94
C ARG A 67 3.07 -9.32 17.35
N GLY A 68 3.10 -8.32 16.47
CA GLY A 68 3.84 -7.07 16.69
C GLY A 68 3.15 -6.09 17.65
N GLY A 69 1.82 -6.16 17.79
CA GLY A 69 1.05 -5.32 18.70
C GLY A 69 0.70 -3.94 18.15
N ALA A 70 0.95 -3.66 16.87
CA ALA A 70 0.51 -2.43 16.24
C ALA A 70 -1.03 -2.36 16.16
N TYR A 71 -1.59 -1.14 16.18
CA TYR A 71 -3.03 -0.98 16.01
C TYR A 71 -3.47 -1.21 14.57
N GLY A 72 -2.71 -0.76 13.58
CA GLY A 72 -3.07 -0.91 12.17
C GLY A 72 -1.88 -1.32 11.33
N GLN A 73 -2.18 -1.93 10.19
CA GLN A 73 -1.22 -2.27 9.16
C GLN A 73 -1.98 -2.34 7.83
N GLY A 74 -1.26 -2.21 6.73
CA GLY A 74 -1.81 -2.51 5.41
C GLY A 74 -0.75 -2.43 4.34
N ILE A 75 -1.10 -2.98 3.19
CA ILE A 75 -0.50 -2.64 1.91
C ILE A 75 -1.58 -2.01 1.03
N SER A 76 -1.21 -1.24 0.02
CA SER A 76 -2.15 -0.79 -1.00
C SER A 76 -1.45 -0.60 -2.33
N PHE A 77 -2.19 -0.83 -3.41
CA PHE A 77 -1.77 -0.55 -4.78
C PHE A 77 -2.78 0.40 -5.41
N ARG A 78 -2.31 1.51 -5.95
CA ARG A 78 -3.17 2.50 -6.61
C ARG A 78 -2.97 2.49 -8.13
N PRO A 79 -3.98 2.86 -8.93
CA PRO A 79 -3.86 2.96 -10.39
C PRO A 79 -2.77 3.91 -10.88
N ASP A 80 -2.37 4.87 -10.04
CA ASP A 80 -1.29 5.84 -10.32
C ASP A 80 0.12 5.25 -10.14
N GLY A 81 0.26 3.96 -9.86
CA GLY A 81 1.54 3.26 -9.70
C GLY A 81 2.03 3.14 -8.25
N GLN A 82 1.36 3.79 -7.31
CA GLN A 82 1.79 3.75 -5.91
C GLN A 82 1.61 2.35 -5.31
N LEU A 83 2.69 1.81 -4.76
CA LEU A 83 2.69 0.77 -3.74
C LEU A 83 2.97 1.45 -2.40
N ALA A 84 2.12 1.26 -1.40
CA ALA A 84 2.36 1.74 -0.04
C ALA A 84 2.17 0.62 0.99
N LEU A 85 3.17 0.43 1.85
CA LEU A 85 3.11 -0.37 3.07
C LEU A 85 3.01 0.58 4.27
N LEU A 86 2.17 0.25 5.25
CA LEU A 86 2.02 1.07 6.44
C LEU A 86 1.86 0.25 7.72
N SER A 87 2.27 0.85 8.84
CA SER A 87 1.87 0.45 10.19
C SER A 87 1.41 1.68 10.98
N TYR A 88 0.44 1.48 11.86
CA TYR A 88 -0.25 2.56 12.56
C TYR A 88 -0.29 2.29 14.07
N ARG A 89 0.15 3.28 14.85
CA ARG A 89 0.36 3.17 16.31
C ARG A 89 1.15 1.91 16.67
N ASP A 90 2.29 1.77 16.02
CA ASP A 90 3.15 0.60 16.06
C ASP A 90 4.21 0.71 17.18
N PRO A 91 4.28 -0.23 18.13
CA PRO A 91 5.31 -0.20 19.16
C PRO A 91 6.71 -0.61 18.65
N ARG A 92 6.83 -1.25 17.48
CA ARG A 92 8.03 -1.98 17.02
C ARG A 92 8.51 -1.57 15.62
N LEU A 93 9.30 -0.50 15.57
CA LEU A 93 9.79 0.07 14.31
C LEU A 93 10.72 -0.90 13.54
N ALA A 94 11.79 -1.37 14.18
CA ALA A 94 12.81 -2.17 13.50
C ALA A 94 12.24 -3.50 12.99
N GLU A 95 11.39 -4.14 13.79
CA GLU A 95 10.75 -5.41 13.43
C GLU A 95 9.75 -5.24 12.28
N THR A 96 8.99 -4.14 12.24
CA THR A 96 8.07 -3.86 11.13
C THR A 96 8.81 -3.70 9.81
N LEU A 97 9.98 -3.04 9.81
CA LEU A 97 10.82 -2.92 8.62
C LEU A 97 11.36 -4.28 8.16
N THR A 98 11.77 -5.14 9.08
CA THR A 98 12.13 -6.54 8.76
C THR A 98 10.96 -7.29 8.15
N VAL A 99 9.75 -7.13 8.68
CA VAL A 99 8.52 -7.75 8.13
C VAL A 99 8.27 -7.27 6.69
N TYR A 100 8.50 -6.00 6.37
CA TYR A 100 8.39 -5.52 4.98
C TYR A 100 9.42 -6.21 4.08
N GLN A 101 10.67 -6.34 4.52
CA GLN A 101 11.73 -7.00 3.75
C GLN A 101 11.49 -8.50 3.53
N GLU A 102 10.86 -9.19 4.48
CA GLU A 102 10.56 -10.63 4.40
C GLU A 102 9.31 -10.95 3.55
N LEU A 103 8.53 -9.95 3.16
CA LEU A 103 7.25 -10.12 2.47
C LEU A 103 7.39 -10.94 1.18
N GLY A 104 8.39 -10.64 0.35
CA GLY A 104 8.63 -11.39 -0.90
C GLY A 104 8.92 -12.87 -0.65
N ASN A 105 9.73 -13.18 0.37
CA ASN A 105 10.05 -14.56 0.73
C ASN A 105 8.82 -15.33 1.23
N TRP A 106 8.01 -14.68 2.07
CA TRP A 106 6.75 -15.27 2.52
C TRP A 106 5.83 -15.59 1.33
N LEU A 107 5.69 -14.64 0.40
CA LEU A 107 4.80 -14.77 -0.75
C LEU A 107 5.21 -15.90 -1.71
N ARG A 108 6.50 -16.18 -1.89
CA ARG A 108 6.99 -17.35 -2.66
C ARG A 108 6.53 -18.68 -2.06
N SER A 109 6.47 -18.74 -0.72
CA SER A 109 6.11 -19.94 0.03
C SER A 109 4.60 -20.10 0.27
N LEU A 110 3.80 -19.11 -0.11
CA LEU A 110 2.36 -19.07 0.10
C LEU A 110 1.69 -20.33 -0.42
N GLN A 111 0.92 -21.02 0.42
CA GLN A 111 0.05 -22.13 0.01
C GLN A 111 -1.38 -21.74 0.33
N LEU A 112 -2.27 -21.89 -0.64
CA LEU A 112 -3.70 -21.68 -0.48
C LEU A 112 -4.45 -22.84 -1.13
N THR A 113 -5.47 -23.32 -0.45
CA THR A 113 -6.48 -24.17 -1.06
C THR A 113 -7.34 -23.34 -2.04
N PRO A 114 -8.03 -23.97 -3.01
CA PRO A 114 -8.94 -23.26 -3.91
C PRO A 114 -10.00 -22.45 -3.15
N VAL A 115 -10.52 -22.99 -2.04
CA VAL A 115 -11.53 -22.32 -1.20
C VAL A 115 -10.96 -21.09 -0.49
N GLU A 116 -9.71 -21.14 -0.04
CA GLU A 116 -9.05 -19.97 0.57
C GLU A 116 -8.79 -18.89 -0.47
N LEU A 117 -8.32 -19.25 -1.67
CA LEU A 117 -8.14 -18.30 -2.77
C LEU A 117 -9.47 -17.64 -3.16
N GLU A 118 -10.54 -18.42 -3.31
CA GLU A 118 -11.88 -17.91 -3.63
C GLU A 118 -12.37 -16.91 -2.56
N ARG A 119 -12.16 -17.20 -1.27
CA ARG A 119 -12.51 -16.28 -0.18
C ARG A 119 -11.72 -14.96 -0.24
N LEU A 120 -10.45 -15.02 -0.61
CA LEU A 120 -9.62 -13.84 -0.77
C LEU A 120 -10.08 -12.98 -1.95
N ILE A 121 -10.45 -13.62 -3.07
CA ILE A 121 -11.04 -12.95 -4.23
C ILE A 121 -12.34 -12.27 -3.81
N ILE A 122 -13.27 -12.98 -3.16
CA ILE A 122 -14.53 -12.40 -2.67
C ILE A 122 -14.27 -11.21 -1.73
N GLY A 123 -13.31 -11.35 -0.80
CA GLY A 123 -12.94 -10.27 0.12
C GLY A 123 -12.40 -9.02 -0.59
N SER A 124 -11.72 -9.18 -1.72
CA SER A 124 -11.23 -8.06 -2.54
C SER A 124 -12.36 -7.33 -3.29
N LEU A 125 -13.51 -7.98 -3.52
CA LEU A 125 -14.58 -7.41 -4.33
C LEU A 125 -15.19 -6.13 -3.73
N ASN A 126 -15.08 -5.95 -2.42
CA ASN A 126 -15.52 -4.72 -1.74
C ASN A 126 -14.75 -3.48 -2.22
N GLN A 127 -13.54 -3.62 -2.81
CA GLN A 127 -12.84 -2.49 -3.42
C GLN A 127 -13.53 -2.00 -4.71
N PHE A 128 -14.24 -2.87 -5.42
CA PHE A 128 -14.97 -2.52 -6.65
C PHE A 128 -16.40 -2.08 -6.35
N ASP A 129 -17.07 -2.80 -5.44
CA ASP A 129 -18.47 -2.62 -5.05
C ASP A 129 -18.60 -2.34 -3.54
N PRO A 130 -18.12 -1.18 -3.06
CA PRO A 130 -18.11 -0.87 -1.63
C PRO A 130 -19.53 -0.59 -1.12
N ALA A 131 -19.83 -1.04 0.10
CA ALA A 131 -21.07 -0.71 0.79
C ALA A 131 -20.97 0.70 1.40
N ILE A 132 -21.42 1.72 0.64
CA ILE A 132 -21.27 3.14 0.99
C ILE A 132 -22.61 3.89 0.95
N SER A 133 -22.66 5.02 1.65
CA SER A 133 -23.82 5.90 1.70
C SER A 133 -24.08 6.61 0.36
N PRO A 134 -25.30 7.13 0.11
CA PRO A 134 -25.60 7.87 -1.11
C PRO A 134 -24.65 9.05 -1.38
N TYR A 135 -24.22 9.77 -0.33
CA TYR A 135 -23.26 10.86 -0.46
C TYR A 135 -21.89 10.37 -0.95
N GLU A 136 -21.41 9.25 -0.41
CA GLU A 136 -20.14 8.66 -0.84
C GLU A 136 -20.21 8.11 -2.28
N VAL A 137 -21.39 7.65 -2.73
CA VAL A 137 -21.61 7.30 -4.14
C VAL A 137 -21.37 8.50 -5.04
N ASP A 138 -21.89 9.68 -4.69
CA ASP A 138 -21.70 10.90 -5.49
C ASP A 138 -20.22 11.28 -5.59
N ILE A 139 -19.47 11.20 -4.48
CA ILE A 139 -18.03 11.45 -4.45
C ILE A 139 -17.28 10.43 -5.32
N LEU A 140 -17.58 9.14 -5.18
CA LEU A 140 -16.95 8.07 -5.96
C LEU A 140 -17.22 8.23 -7.46
N MET A 141 -18.44 8.60 -7.85
CA MET A 141 -18.76 8.84 -9.26
C MET A 141 -18.02 10.04 -9.82
N LEU A 142 -17.86 11.10 -9.02
CA LEU A 142 -17.06 12.27 -9.41
C LEU A 142 -15.58 11.91 -9.59
N GLU A 143 -15.00 11.14 -8.67
CA GLU A 143 -13.62 10.64 -8.77
C GLU A 143 -13.42 9.78 -10.02
N ARG A 144 -14.37 8.89 -10.32
CA ARG A 144 -14.36 8.04 -11.52
C ARG A 144 -14.40 8.85 -12.81
N GLU A 145 -15.25 9.87 -12.86
CA GLU A 145 -15.35 10.78 -14.02
C GLU A 145 -14.02 11.50 -14.27
N TYR A 146 -13.40 12.08 -13.23
CA TYR A 146 -12.14 12.82 -13.39
C TYR A 146 -10.91 11.93 -13.59
N SER A 147 -10.92 10.69 -13.08
CA SER A 147 -9.83 9.73 -13.30
C SER A 147 -9.95 8.97 -14.62
N GLY A 148 -11.06 9.11 -15.35
CA GLY A 148 -11.35 8.32 -16.55
C GLY A 148 -11.65 6.85 -16.27
N LEU A 149 -11.90 6.48 -15.00
CA LEU A 149 -12.27 5.13 -14.60
C LEU A 149 -13.73 4.85 -14.98
N ASN A 150 -13.94 4.55 -16.26
CA ASN A 150 -15.26 4.23 -16.79
C ASN A 150 -15.73 2.82 -16.37
N ARG A 151 -17.03 2.58 -16.56
CA ARG A 151 -17.67 1.29 -16.23
C ARG A 151 -17.00 0.10 -16.91
N GLN A 152 -16.61 0.24 -18.18
CA GLN A 152 -15.97 -0.85 -18.91
C GLN A 152 -14.64 -1.28 -18.26
N THR A 153 -13.83 -0.30 -17.85
CA THR A 153 -12.56 -0.55 -17.15
C THR A 153 -12.80 -1.21 -15.79
N LEU A 154 -13.83 -0.77 -15.05
CA LEU A 154 -14.19 -1.38 -13.77
C LEU A 154 -14.61 -2.84 -13.92
N GLU A 155 -15.48 -3.15 -14.88
CA GLU A 155 -15.90 -4.54 -15.15
C GLU A 155 -14.71 -5.41 -15.61
N GLN A 156 -13.79 -4.85 -16.39
CA GLN A 156 -12.56 -5.55 -16.78
C GLN A 156 -11.70 -5.87 -15.55
N LEU A 157 -11.40 -4.89 -14.69
CA LEU A 157 -10.61 -5.10 -13.48
C LEU A 157 -11.29 -6.12 -12.55
N LYS A 158 -12.61 -6.09 -12.44
CA LYS A 158 -13.36 -7.08 -11.66
C LYS A 158 -13.24 -8.49 -12.24
N ALA A 159 -13.32 -8.64 -13.56
CA ALA A 159 -13.12 -9.92 -14.24
C ALA A 159 -11.69 -10.46 -14.02
N GLU A 160 -10.68 -9.60 -14.10
CA GLU A 160 -9.28 -9.94 -13.79
C GLU A 160 -9.10 -10.38 -12.32
N ALA A 161 -9.77 -9.71 -11.37
CA ALA A 161 -9.74 -10.09 -9.96
C ALA A 161 -10.35 -11.48 -9.74
N ILE A 162 -11.47 -11.78 -10.41
CA ILE A 162 -12.14 -13.09 -10.35
C ILE A 162 -11.27 -14.20 -10.96
N ALA A 163 -10.51 -13.87 -12.01
CA ALA A 163 -9.65 -14.81 -12.72
C ALA A 163 -8.27 -15.04 -12.06
N THR A 164 -7.98 -14.34 -10.96
CA THR A 164 -6.66 -14.37 -10.32
C THR A 164 -6.26 -15.78 -9.86
N GLU A 165 -5.08 -16.22 -10.25
CA GLU A 165 -4.52 -17.52 -9.86
C GLU A 165 -3.46 -17.40 -8.75
N LEU A 166 -3.28 -18.47 -7.97
CA LEU A 166 -2.22 -18.56 -6.96
C LEU A 166 -0.81 -18.41 -7.55
N SER A 167 -0.61 -18.87 -8.79
CA SER A 167 0.64 -18.74 -9.53
C SER A 167 1.02 -17.27 -9.75
N GLU A 168 0.06 -16.42 -10.09
CA GLU A 168 0.24 -14.98 -10.31
C GLU A 168 0.57 -14.25 -9.00
N LEU A 169 -0.12 -14.59 -7.91
CA LEU A 169 0.15 -14.03 -6.58
C LEU A 169 1.58 -14.36 -6.13
N ARG A 170 2.05 -15.59 -6.35
CA ARG A 170 3.44 -15.98 -6.05
C ARG A 170 4.45 -15.28 -6.96
N ALA A 171 4.12 -15.10 -8.24
CA ALA A 171 4.98 -14.38 -9.18
C ALA A 171 5.21 -12.92 -8.76
N ALA A 172 4.27 -12.34 -8.00
CA ALA A 172 4.41 -10.99 -7.49
C ALA A 172 5.57 -10.81 -6.48
N ALA A 173 6.03 -11.90 -5.86
CA ALA A 173 7.13 -11.85 -4.89
C ALA A 173 8.40 -11.19 -5.42
N ALA A 174 8.76 -11.46 -6.69
CA ALA A 174 10.01 -10.98 -7.25
C ALA A 174 10.03 -9.45 -7.41
N TRP A 175 8.99 -8.88 -8.02
CA TRP A 175 8.92 -7.44 -8.20
C TRP A 175 8.59 -6.70 -6.90
N LEU A 176 7.79 -7.29 -6.00
CA LEU A 176 7.51 -6.70 -4.69
C LEU A 176 8.78 -6.55 -3.86
N GLU A 177 9.66 -7.54 -3.87
CA GLU A 177 10.93 -7.47 -3.13
C GLU A 177 11.82 -6.33 -3.63
N GLN A 178 11.91 -6.13 -4.95
CA GLN A 178 12.65 -5.00 -5.52
C GLN A 178 11.95 -3.67 -5.19
N ALA A 179 10.63 -3.59 -5.37
CA ALA A 179 9.85 -2.41 -5.08
C ALA A 179 9.91 -1.98 -3.61
N ILE A 180 10.02 -2.93 -2.68
CA ILE A 180 10.22 -2.66 -1.26
C ILE A 180 11.65 -2.19 -0.99
N LYS A 181 12.64 -2.83 -1.60
CA LYS A 181 14.05 -2.47 -1.44
C LYS A 181 14.36 -1.04 -1.88
N ASP A 182 13.78 -0.61 -3.00
CA ASP A 182 14.00 0.72 -3.56
C ASP A 182 12.99 1.77 -3.04
N GLY A 183 12.12 1.38 -2.11
CA GLY A 183 11.06 2.23 -1.59
C GLY A 183 11.57 3.33 -0.65
N ASN A 184 10.86 4.47 -0.68
CA ASN A 184 11.05 5.58 0.24
C ASN A 184 10.41 5.26 1.57
N ILE A 185 11.14 5.49 2.66
CA ILE A 185 10.67 5.23 4.01
C ILE A 185 10.37 6.56 4.71
N CYS A 186 9.20 6.68 5.32
CA CYS A 186 8.88 7.78 6.22
C CYS A 186 8.39 7.24 7.54
N VAL A 187 8.99 7.70 8.65
CA VAL A 187 8.65 7.24 9.99
C VAL A 187 8.35 8.40 10.90
N ILE A 188 7.19 8.38 11.52
CA ILE A 188 6.85 9.28 12.62
C ILE A 188 7.00 8.52 13.93
N GLY A 189 7.83 8.97 14.86
CA GLY A 189 8.09 8.24 16.10
C GLY A 189 8.97 8.97 17.11
N ALA A 190 9.31 8.28 18.21
CA ALA A 190 10.24 8.79 19.21
C ALA A 190 11.66 8.92 18.64
N GLU A 191 12.37 9.98 19.00
CA GLU A 191 13.74 10.24 18.54
C GLU A 191 14.68 9.08 18.85
N GLU A 192 14.55 8.49 20.05
CA GLU A 192 15.38 7.36 20.47
C GLU A 192 15.16 6.12 19.59
N ARG A 193 13.92 5.91 19.14
CA ARG A 193 13.57 4.76 18.30
C ARG A 193 13.99 4.94 16.84
N LEU A 194 13.96 6.18 16.34
CA LEU A 194 14.48 6.49 15.00
C LEU A 194 15.99 6.22 14.93
N GLY A 195 16.73 6.54 16.00
CA GLY A 195 18.17 6.24 16.07
C GLY A 195 18.52 4.76 16.25
N SER A 196 17.60 3.93 16.74
CA SER A 196 17.81 2.49 16.92
C SER A 196 17.19 1.63 15.80
N ALA A 197 16.62 2.25 14.77
CA ALA A 197 16.02 1.53 13.66
C ALA A 197 17.12 0.91 12.78
N ASN A 198 16.84 -0.24 12.15
CA ASN A 198 17.70 -0.81 11.10
C ASN A 198 17.55 -0.07 9.75
N VAL A 199 17.32 1.24 9.80
CA VAL A 199 17.17 2.12 8.63
C VAL A 199 18.04 3.33 8.84
N GLU A 200 18.88 3.62 7.85
CA GLU A 200 19.62 4.87 7.77
C GLU A 200 18.66 5.93 7.21
N PHE A 201 18.26 6.88 8.06
CA PHE A 201 17.48 8.03 7.64
C PHE A 201 18.40 9.09 7.03
N ASP A 202 18.09 9.56 5.83
CA ASP A 202 18.77 10.69 5.19
C ASP A 202 18.55 11.99 5.98
N GLN A 203 17.37 12.10 6.61
CA GLN A 203 16.99 13.26 7.39
C GLN A 203 16.14 12.86 8.60
N ILE A 204 16.45 13.44 9.77
CA ILE A 204 15.60 13.39 10.96
C ILE A 204 15.17 14.79 11.33
N THR A 205 13.87 15.08 11.20
CA THR A 205 13.26 16.38 11.50
C THR A 205 12.54 16.33 12.84
N LYS A 206 12.95 17.19 13.80
CA LYS A 206 12.22 17.35 15.07
C LYS A 206 10.97 18.19 14.87
N MET A 207 9.83 17.60 15.12
CA MET A 207 8.56 18.31 15.03
C MET A 207 8.26 19.06 16.32
N LYS A 208 7.98 20.36 16.21
CA LYS A 208 7.51 21.18 17.32
C LYS A 208 6.05 20.84 17.62
N ARG A 209 5.70 20.68 18.90
CA ARG A 209 4.28 20.68 19.31
C ARG A 209 3.68 22.03 18.90
N LEU A 210 2.61 21.98 18.11
CA LEU A 210 1.73 23.12 17.86
C LEU A 210 0.97 23.46 19.15
#